data_AF-A0AAF0ZDF6-F1
#
_entry.id   AF-A0AAF0ZDF6-F1
#
_cell.length_a   1.000
_cell.length_b   1.000
_cell.length_c   1.000
_cell.angle_alpha   90.00
_cell.angle_beta   90.00
_cell.angle_gamma   90.00
#
_symmetry.space_group_name_H-M   'P 1'
#
loop_
_entity.id
_entity.type
_entity.pdbx_description
1 polymer ?
#
loop_
_entity_poly.entity_id
_entity_poly.type
_entity_poly.pdbx_seq_one_letter_code
_entity_poly.pdbx_strand_id
1 'polypeptide(L)'
;MNLPSFLWLWKIAAWSMGLSITGYLLLAFSGIYLWKNRKEKKPRPSWLRPFHWITGTILVILILILLSIGLMGTIGYYGSLGHSWHLPAGLTVVTLILLSAWTSTQIHPSRPWARKLHVNVNIALFFALLAVGLTGLFVVQKYLP
;
A
#
# COMPACT_ATOMS: atom_id res chain seq x y z
N MET A 1 -1.87 14.59 -31.29
CA MET A 1 -1.05 15.15 -30.20
C MET A 1 0.15 14.24 -29.98
N ASN A 2 1.37 14.72 -30.20
CA ASN A 2 2.59 14.01 -29.78
C ASN A 2 2.68 14.15 -28.26
N LEU A 3 1.94 13.32 -27.54
CA LEU A 3 2.06 13.25 -26.09
C LEU A 3 3.51 12.80 -25.79
N PRO A 4 4.25 13.51 -24.92
CA PRO A 4 5.56 13.06 -24.49
C PRO A 4 5.42 11.63 -23.99
N SER A 5 6.39 10.76 -24.31
CA SER A 5 6.28 9.35 -23.98
C SER A 5 6.09 9.22 -22.45
N PHE A 6 4.89 8.82 -22.03
CA PHE A 6 4.56 8.61 -20.61
C PHE A 6 5.41 7.49 -19.97
N LEU A 7 6.34 6.90 -20.71
CA LEU A 7 7.27 5.86 -20.27
C LEU A 7 8.00 6.22 -18.97
N TRP A 8 8.38 7.49 -18.76
CA TRP A 8 9.00 7.89 -17.50
C TRP A 8 8.03 7.84 -16.32
N LEU A 9 6.77 8.24 -16.52
CA LEU A 9 5.71 8.13 -15.52
C LEU A 9 5.43 6.67 -15.16
N TRP A 10 5.39 5.78 -16.16
CA TRP A 10 5.23 4.33 -15.95
C TRP A 10 6.42 3.72 -15.19
N LYS A 11 7.66 4.13 -15.51
CA LYS A 11 8.86 3.71 -14.78
C LYS A 11 8.80 4.16 -13.32
N ILE A 12 8.44 5.43 -13.06
CA ILE A 12 8.28 5.94 -11.70
C ILE A 12 7.20 5.15 -10.96
N ALA A 13 6.05 4.90 -11.59
CA ALA A 13 4.97 4.13 -10.98
C ALA A 13 5.43 2.71 -10.60
N ALA A 14 6.19 2.03 -11.47
CA ALA A 14 6.75 0.71 -11.17
C ALA A 14 7.72 0.75 -9.97
N TRP A 15 8.63 1.73 -9.91
CA TRP A 15 9.52 1.92 -8.75
C TRP A 15 8.75 2.24 -7.47
N SER A 16 7.75 3.12 -7.54
CA SER A 16 6.88 3.48 -6.43
C SER A 16 6.06 2.28 -5.94
N MET A 17 5.71 1.34 -6.81
CA MET A 17 5.06 0.09 -6.43
C MET A 17 6.02 -0.82 -5.65
N GLY A 18 7.27 -0.96 -6.09
CA GLY A 18 8.31 -1.69 -5.35
C GLY A 18 8.60 -1.05 -3.98
N LEU A 19 8.63 0.28 -3.91
CA LEU A 19 8.74 1.03 -2.66
C LEU A 19 7.55 0.77 -1.74
N SER A 20 6.33 0.66 -2.28
CA SER A 20 5.14 0.34 -1.50
C SER A 20 5.22 -1.05 -0.87
N ILE A 21 5.69 -2.05 -1.63
CA ILE A 21 5.92 -3.41 -1.12
C ILE A 21 6.97 -3.37 0.00
N THR A 22 8.06 -2.65 -0.20
CA THR A 22 9.12 -2.49 0.80
C THR A 22 8.58 -1.83 2.09
N GLY A 23 7.82 -0.74 1.95
CA GLY A 23 7.17 -0.08 3.08
C GLY A 23 6.19 -1.00 3.83
N TYR A 24 5.42 -1.81 3.10
CA TYR A 24 4.55 -2.82 3.70
C TYR A 24 5.35 -3.86 4.50
N LEU A 25 6.46 -4.37 3.98
CA LEU A 25 7.31 -5.33 4.69
C LEU A 25 7.92 -4.71 5.96
N LEU A 26 8.40 -3.46 5.90
CA LEU A 26 8.88 -2.74 7.08
C LEU A 26 7.79 -2.58 8.15
N LEU A 27 6.55 -2.33 7.74
CA LEU A 27 5.39 -2.30 8.65
C LEU A 27 5.10 -3.67 9.25
N ALA A 28 5.16 -4.74 8.47
CA ALA A 28 4.99 -6.10 8.97
C ALA A 28 6.05 -6.44 10.03
N PHE A 29 7.32 -6.17 9.75
CA PHE A 29 8.42 -6.40 10.69
C PHE A 29 8.27 -5.58 11.97
N SER A 30 8.03 -4.27 11.86
CA SER A 30 7.85 -3.41 13.03
C SER A 30 6.58 -3.76 13.83
N GLY A 31 5.50 -4.17 13.16
CA GLY A 31 4.26 -4.65 13.79
C GLY A 31 4.46 -5.96 14.56
N ILE A 32 5.16 -6.93 13.97
CA ILE A 32 5.55 -8.18 14.64
C ILE A 32 6.44 -7.88 15.85
N TYR A 33 7.38 -6.94 15.71
CA TYR A 33 8.26 -6.56 16.81
C TYR A 33 7.48 -5.90 17.97
N LEU A 34 6.53 -5.01 17.66
CA LEU A 34 5.62 -4.42 18.66
C LEU A 34 4.77 -5.49 19.37
N TRP A 35 4.29 -6.49 18.63
CA TRP A 35 3.52 -7.61 19.19
C TRP A 35 4.39 -8.48 20.10
N LYS A 36 5.61 -8.84 19.67
CA LYS A 36 6.55 -9.66 20.43
C LYS A 36 6.93 -8.99 21.76
N ASN A 37 7.33 -7.72 21.74
CA ASN A 37 7.68 -6.98 22.96
C ASN A 37 6.53 -6.94 23.96
N ARG A 38 5.29 -6.80 23.47
CA ARG A 38 4.09 -6.82 24.32
C ARG A 38 3.86 -8.20 24.93
N LYS A 39 3.98 -9.28 24.15
CA LYS A 39 3.79 -10.66 24.62
C LYS A 39 4.83 -11.03 25.68
N GLU A 40 6.07 -10.62 25.48
CA GLU A 40 7.19 -10.88 26.38
C GLU A 40 7.29 -9.88 27.55
N LYS A 41 6.35 -8.92 27.65
CA LYS A 41 6.37 -7.82 28.65
C LYS A 41 7.69 -7.04 28.67
N LYS A 42 8.41 -7.00 27.54
CA LYS A 42 9.66 -6.26 27.40
C LYS A 42 9.40 -4.77 27.21
N PRO A 43 10.26 -3.89 27.74
CA PRO A 43 10.19 -2.47 27.43
C PRO A 43 10.35 -2.30 25.91
N ARG A 44 9.40 -1.58 25.30
CA ARG A 44 9.46 -1.28 23.86
C ARG A 44 10.53 -0.20 23.61
N PRO A 45 11.36 -0.32 22.56
CA PRO A 45 12.19 0.79 22.13
C PRO A 45 11.32 2.03 21.81
N SER A 46 11.78 3.22 22.20
CA SER A 46 11.03 4.47 22.04
C SER A 46 10.75 4.80 20.57
N TRP A 47 11.68 4.46 19.67
CA TRP A 47 11.59 4.72 18.23
C TRP A 47 10.64 3.78 17.47
N LEU A 48 10.34 2.59 18.00
CA LEU A 48 9.65 1.54 17.25
C LEU A 48 8.22 1.91 16.87
N ARG A 49 7.48 2.55 17.79
CA ARG A 49 6.11 3.01 17.53
C ARG A 49 6.08 4.21 16.55
N PRO A 50 6.88 5.27 16.74
CA PRO A 50 7.02 6.33 15.75
C PRO A 50 7.41 5.80 14.37
N PHE A 51 8.40 4.91 14.28
CA PHE A 51 8.83 4.31 13.02
C PHE A 51 7.68 3.60 12.30
N HIS A 52 6.94 2.74 13.01
CA HIS A 52 5.78 2.05 12.43
C HIS A 52 4.71 3.05 11.95
N TRP A 53 4.41 4.07 12.75
CA TRP A 53 3.37 5.04 12.39
C TRP A 53 3.77 5.94 11.20
N ILE A 54 5.00 6.45 11.18
CA ILE A 54 5.53 7.27 10.08
C ILE A 54 5.58 6.45 8.79
N THR A 55 6.10 5.22 8.84
CA THR A 55 6.14 4.32 7.67
C THR A 55 4.73 4.04 7.15
N GLY A 56 3.76 3.88 8.05
CA GLY A 56 2.35 3.67 7.70
C GLY A 56 1.75 4.86 6.96
N THR A 57 1.99 6.07 7.47
CA THR A 57 1.56 7.31 6.83
C THR A 57 2.20 7.49 5.46
N ILE A 58 3.51 7.23 5.33
CA ILE A 58 4.23 7.28 4.04
C ILE A 58 3.60 6.29 3.05
N LEU A 59 3.33 5.05 3.48
CA LEU A 59 2.73 4.03 2.62
C LEU A 59 1.32 4.42 2.14
N VAL A 60 0.48 4.98 3.02
CA VAL A 60 -0.85 5.50 2.64
C VAL A 60 -0.72 6.57 1.55
N ILE A 61 0.14 7.57 1.77
CA ILE A 61 0.36 8.66 0.82
C ILE A 61 0.86 8.11 -0.52
N LEU A 62 1.83 7.20 -0.48
CA LEU A 62 2.41 6.59 -1.68
C LEU A 62 1.37 5.83 -2.51
N ILE A 63 0.49 5.06 -1.86
CA ILE A 63 -0.59 4.32 -2.54
C ILE A 63 -1.61 5.29 -3.18
N LEU A 64 -1.95 6.39 -2.50
CA LEU A 64 -2.86 7.39 -3.06
C LEU A 64 -2.25 8.15 -4.25
N ILE A 65 -0.95 8.42 -4.21
CA ILE A 65 -0.21 9.00 -5.35
C ILE A 65 -0.21 8.02 -6.51
N LEU A 66 0.06 6.73 -6.27
CA LEU A 66 0.02 5.69 -7.30
C LEU A 66 -1.36 5.58 -7.95
N LEU A 67 -2.45 5.60 -7.16
CA LEU A 67 -3.81 5.63 -7.68
C LEU A 67 -4.01 6.85 -8.58
N SER A 68 -3.64 8.04 -8.10
CA SER A 68 -3.78 9.29 -8.86
C SER A 68 -3.05 9.23 -10.20
N ILE A 69 -1.80 8.75 -10.19
CA ILE A 69 -1.00 8.56 -11.41
C ILE A 69 -1.67 7.55 -12.36
N GLY A 70 -2.18 6.43 -11.84
CA GLY A 70 -2.87 5.42 -12.65
C GLY A 70 -4.18 5.93 -13.28
N LEU A 71 -4.97 6.70 -12.53
CA LEU A 71 -6.19 7.32 -13.04
C LEU A 71 -5.89 8.38 -14.10
N MET A 72 -4.94 9.29 -13.83
CA MET A 72 -4.51 10.31 -14.80
C MET A 72 -3.92 9.67 -16.06
N GLY A 73 -3.14 8.60 -15.92
CA GLY A 73 -2.56 7.87 -17.05
C GLY A 73 -3.63 7.18 -17.90
N THR A 74 -4.62 6.54 -17.28
CA THR A 74 -5.69 5.84 -18.03
C THR A 74 -6.65 6.82 -18.69
N ILE A 75 -7.14 7.82 -17.96
CA ILE A 75 -8.04 8.84 -18.52
C ILE A 75 -7.33 9.67 -19.59
N GLY A 76 -6.08 10.10 -19.33
CA GLY A 76 -5.32 10.93 -20.25
C GLY A 76 -4.92 10.21 -21.55
N TYR A 77 -4.59 8.91 -21.48
CA TYR A 77 -4.17 8.15 -22.65
C TYR A 77 -5.33 7.47 -23.40
N TYR A 78 -6.30 6.90 -22.68
CA TYR A 78 -7.40 6.12 -23.27
C TYR A 78 -8.75 6.86 -23.30
N GLY A 79 -8.87 8.04 -22.69
CA GLY A 79 -10.14 8.78 -22.58
C GLY A 79 -11.17 8.11 -21.66
N SER A 80 -10.78 7.06 -20.94
CA SER A 80 -11.65 6.23 -20.09
C SER A 80 -10.85 5.59 -18.95
N LEU A 81 -11.56 5.04 -17.95
CA LEU A 81 -10.91 4.26 -16.90
C LEU A 81 -10.39 2.93 -17.47
N GLY A 82 -9.21 2.50 -17.02
CA GLY A 82 -8.61 1.25 -17.52
C GLY A 82 -9.47 0.02 -17.25
N HIS A 83 -9.73 -0.80 -18.27
CA HIS A 83 -10.53 -2.04 -18.19
C HIS A 83 -9.71 -3.28 -17.75
N SER A 84 -8.60 -3.09 -17.04
CA SER A 84 -7.74 -4.20 -16.62
C SER A 84 -8.08 -4.66 -15.19
N TRP A 85 -7.73 -5.90 -14.87
CA TRP A 85 -7.78 -6.42 -13.50
C TRP A 85 -6.92 -5.63 -12.49
N HIS A 86 -6.01 -4.79 -12.99
CA HIS A 86 -5.15 -3.96 -12.14
C HIS A 86 -5.94 -2.86 -11.42
N LEU A 87 -6.93 -2.23 -12.07
CA LEU A 87 -7.74 -1.18 -11.45
C LEU A 87 -8.53 -1.67 -10.22
N PRO A 88 -9.35 -2.74 -10.29
CA PRO A 88 -10.07 -3.24 -9.12
C PRO A 88 -9.11 -3.75 -8.03
N ALA A 89 -7.97 -4.36 -8.40
CA ALA A 89 -6.94 -4.74 -7.43
C ALA A 89 -6.35 -3.51 -6.71
N GLY A 90 -6.05 -2.44 -7.45
CA GLY A 90 -5.56 -1.17 -6.89
C GLY A 90 -6.58 -0.50 -5.95
N LEU A 91 -7.85 -0.45 -6.34
CA LEU A 91 -8.92 0.07 -5.48
C LEU A 91 -9.12 -0.75 -4.21
N THR A 92 -8.94 -2.07 -4.30
CA THR A 92 -8.95 -2.97 -3.13
C THR A 92 -7.80 -2.63 -2.18
N VAL A 93 -6.58 -2.43 -2.70
CA VAL A 93 -5.42 -2.00 -1.91
C VAL A 93 -5.66 -0.66 -1.23
N VAL A 94 -6.20 0.34 -1.95
CA VAL A 94 -6.54 1.67 -1.40
C VAL A 94 -7.56 1.55 -0.28
N THR A 95 -8.61 0.76 -0.47
CA THR A 95 -9.63 0.54 0.55
C THR A 95 -9.05 -0.10 1.81
N LEU A 96 -8.24 -1.16 1.65
CA LEU A 96 -7.64 -1.89 2.76
C LEU A 96 -6.59 -1.05 3.50
N ILE A 97 -5.77 -0.26 2.80
CA ILE A 97 -4.77 0.58 3.48
C ILE A 97 -5.45 1.71 4.27
N LEU A 98 -6.51 2.33 3.75
CA LEU A 98 -7.27 3.35 4.46
C LEU A 98 -7.99 2.76 5.68
N LEU A 99 -8.57 1.57 5.54
CA LEU A 99 -9.18 0.84 6.66
C LEU A 99 -8.12 0.46 7.72
N SER A 100 -6.94 0.02 7.30
CA SER A 100 -5.80 -0.26 8.18
C SER A 100 -5.36 0.99 8.93
N ALA A 101 -5.22 2.13 8.24
CA ALA A 101 -4.86 3.41 8.84
C ALA A 101 -5.91 3.86 9.86
N TRP A 102 -7.20 3.82 9.50
CA TRP A 102 -8.28 4.17 10.42
C TRP A 102 -8.28 3.27 11.65
N THR A 103 -8.27 1.94 11.48
CA THR A 103 -8.26 1.00 12.61
C THR A 103 -7.05 1.19 13.52
N SER A 104 -5.89 1.61 12.99
CA SER A 104 -4.71 1.92 13.79
C SER A 104 -4.95 3.08 14.79
N THR A 105 -5.72 4.10 14.39
CA THR A 105 -6.10 5.24 15.26
C THR A 105 -7.09 4.84 16.35
N GLN A 106 -7.81 3.72 16.17
CA GLN A 106 -8.80 3.23 17.11
C GLN A 106 -8.20 2.29 18.17
N ILE A 107 -6.92 1.90 18.07
CA ILE A 107 -6.28 0.96 19.01
C ILE A 107 -6.20 1.56 20.42
N HIS A 108 -7.01 1.00 21.34
CA HIS A 108 -7.08 1.41 22.73
C HIS A 108 -7.43 0.21 23.63
N PRO A 109 -7.03 0.16 24.92
CA PRO A 109 -7.42 -0.92 25.84
C PRO A 109 -8.93 -1.19 25.91
N SER A 110 -9.77 -0.15 25.83
CA SER A 110 -11.25 -0.29 25.80
C SER A 110 -11.82 -0.74 24.45
N ARG A 111 -10.99 -0.82 23.39
CA ARG A 111 -11.40 -1.20 22.03
C ARG A 111 -10.52 -2.33 21.50
N PRO A 112 -10.62 -3.54 22.07
CA PRO A 112 -9.75 -4.67 21.69
C PRO A 112 -9.96 -5.10 20.22
N TRP A 113 -11.16 -4.88 19.67
CA TRP A 113 -11.51 -5.19 18.28
C TRP A 113 -10.61 -4.47 17.28
N ALA A 114 -10.20 -3.22 17.55
CA ALA A 114 -9.48 -2.37 16.61
C ALA A 114 -8.13 -2.99 16.20
N ARG A 115 -7.41 -3.60 17.16
CA ARG A 115 -6.16 -4.28 16.86
C ARG A 115 -6.37 -5.55 16.03
N LYS A 116 -7.37 -6.37 16.40
CA LYS A 116 -7.68 -7.60 15.67
C LYS A 116 -8.05 -7.28 14.22
N LEU A 117 -8.90 -6.28 14.02
CA LEU A 117 -9.29 -5.82 12.69
C LEU A 117 -8.09 -5.26 11.93
N HIS A 118 -7.27 -4.39 12.54
CA HIS A 118 -6.05 -3.87 11.91
C HIS A 118 -5.14 -4.99 11.40
N VAL A 119 -4.86 -6.02 12.22
CA VAL A 119 -4.03 -7.15 11.80
C VAL A 119 -4.67 -7.94 10.66
N ASN A 120 -5.96 -8.27 10.77
CA ASN A 120 -6.66 -9.02 9.72
C ASN A 120 -6.70 -8.25 8.39
N VAL A 121 -6.91 -6.94 8.44
CA VAL A 121 -6.89 -6.06 7.27
C VAL A 121 -5.49 -6.01 6.65
N ASN A 122 -4.42 -6.00 7.45
CA ASN A 122 -3.06 -6.07 6.90
C ASN A 122 -2.77 -7.44 6.25
N ILE A 123 -3.29 -8.54 6.80
CA ILE A 123 -3.20 -9.86 6.14
C ILE A 123 -3.93 -9.83 4.78
N ALA A 124 -5.13 -9.28 4.72
CA ALA A 124 -5.84 -9.11 3.44
C ALA A 124 -5.06 -8.18 2.48
N LEU A 125 -4.49 -7.10 3.01
CA LEU A 125 -3.68 -6.14 2.25
C LEU A 125 -2.45 -6.81 1.63
N PHE A 126 -1.82 -7.78 2.29
CA PHE A 126 -0.73 -8.57 1.70
C PHE A 126 -1.17 -9.25 0.40
N PHE A 127 -2.29 -9.98 0.43
CA PHE A 127 -2.80 -10.66 -0.76
C PHE A 127 -3.24 -9.66 -1.84
N ALA A 128 -3.82 -8.52 -1.45
CA ALA A 128 -4.18 -7.45 -2.38
C ALA A 128 -2.93 -6.83 -3.04
N LEU A 129 -1.85 -6.61 -2.27
CA LEU A 129 -0.56 -6.12 -2.79
C LEU A 129 0.09 -7.13 -3.76
N LEU A 130 0.00 -8.43 -3.47
CA LEU A 130 0.43 -9.46 -4.40
C LEU A 130 -0.40 -9.44 -5.70
N ALA A 131 -1.73 -9.39 -5.59
CA ALA A 131 -2.61 -9.38 -6.75
C ALA A 131 -2.41 -8.13 -7.62
N VAL A 132 -2.31 -6.94 -7.02
CA VAL A 132 -2.04 -5.71 -7.76
C VAL A 132 -0.63 -5.75 -8.36
N GLY A 133 0.36 -6.30 -7.65
CA GLY A 133 1.73 -6.55 -8.12
C GLY A 133 1.77 -7.36 -9.40
N LEU A 134 1.15 -8.54 -9.38
CA LEU A 134 1.09 -9.45 -10.52
C LEU A 134 0.36 -8.81 -11.71
N THR A 135 -0.82 -8.21 -11.48
CA THR A 135 -1.57 -7.53 -12.54
C THR A 135 -0.82 -6.31 -13.09
N GLY A 136 -0.03 -5.62 -12.26
CA GLY A 136 0.79 -4.48 -12.64
C GLY A 136 1.98 -4.87 -13.51
N LEU A 137 2.62 -6.00 -13.24
CA LEU A 137 3.67 -6.54 -14.10
C LEU A 137 3.15 -6.79 -15.52
N PHE A 138 1.96 -7.39 -15.67
CA PHE A 138 1.33 -7.59 -16.98
C PHE A 138 1.00 -6.26 -17.69
N VAL A 139 0.70 -5.20 -16.95
CA VAL A 139 0.49 -3.87 -17.52
C VAL A 139 1.81 -3.27 -18.00
N VAL A 140 2.87 -3.31 -17.17
CA VAL A 140 4.18 -2.74 -17.51
C VAL A 140 4.85 -3.46 -18.68
N GLN A 141 4.68 -4.79 -18.80
CA GLN A 141 5.19 -5.56 -19.92
C GLN A 141 4.68 -5.10 -21.29
N LYS A 142 3.52 -4.41 -21.37
CA LYS A 142 3.02 -3.84 -22.62
C LYS A 142 3.85 -2.63 -23.12
N TYR A 143 4.68 -2.06 -22.24
CA TYR A 143 5.44 -0.83 -22.49
C TYR A 143 6.96 -1.05 -22.44
N LEU A 144 7.41 -2.28 -22.19
CA LEU A 144 8.80 -2.69 -22.29
C LEU A 144 9.01 -3.42 -23.63
N PRO A 145 10.06 -3.08 -24.41
CA PRO A 145 10.37 -3.75 -25.67
C PRO A 145 10.82 -5.19 -25.49
#